data_AF-A0A0B6F3H8-F1
#
_entry.id   AF-A0A0B6F3H8-F1
#
_cell.length_a   1.000
_cell.length_b   1.000
_cell.length_c   1.000
_cell.angle_alpha   90.00
_cell.angle_beta   90.00
_cell.angle_gamma   90.00
#
_symmetry.space_group_name_H-M   'P 1'
#
loop_
_entity.id
_entity.type
_entity.pdbx_description
1 polymer ?
#
loop_
_entity_poly.entity_id
_entity_poly.type
_entity_poly.pdbx_seq_one_letter_code
_entity_poly.pdbx_strand_id
1 'polypeptide(L)'
;MSLREQKRLKTRLRIEDAATHLVDERGFADVTVEEICEAAGISRRTFFNYFDSKDSAVLGNPSREFSEDQKSYFLETPTDSVFKLAVDLIKEHLIGQHSSDDIAERRRRISRDADAAAASLSRKRAKSNEILELLSQRLEKEPSLRRMPSVSPQTEAILIAAAIREAFWIATSSPDFSCAIPFEQRFDSALTLINDYSKGLTW
;
A
#
# COMPACT_ATOMS: atom_id res chain seq x y z
N MET A 1 -16.74 13.96 -5.84
CA MET A 1 -15.44 14.68 -5.84
C MET A 1 -15.62 16.10 -6.34
N SER A 2 -15.07 17.07 -5.63
CA SER A 2 -15.03 18.48 -6.04
C SER A 2 -14.03 18.72 -7.17
N LEU A 3 -14.19 19.84 -7.91
CA LEU A 3 -13.25 20.26 -8.96
C LEU A 3 -11.81 20.45 -8.40
N ARG A 4 -11.69 20.83 -7.12
CA ARG A 4 -10.39 20.96 -6.44
C ARG A 4 -9.73 19.60 -6.25
N GLU A 5 -10.48 18.59 -5.82
CA GLU A 5 -9.99 17.21 -5.66
C GLU A 5 -9.56 16.62 -7.00
N GLN A 6 -10.33 16.84 -8.06
CA GLN A 6 -9.97 16.39 -9.42
C GLN A 6 -8.68 17.04 -9.91
N LYS A 7 -8.51 18.36 -9.75
CA LYS A 7 -7.27 19.06 -10.12
C LYS A 7 -6.06 18.56 -9.32
N ARG A 8 -6.26 18.31 -8.01
CA ARG A 8 -5.22 17.76 -7.14
C ARG A 8 -4.82 16.36 -7.60
N LEU A 9 -5.78 15.47 -7.88
CA LEU A 9 -5.50 14.13 -8.37
C LEU A 9 -4.78 14.14 -9.72
N LYS A 10 -5.21 14.98 -10.66
CA LYS A 10 -4.55 15.12 -11.97
C LYS A 10 -3.10 15.57 -11.85
N THR A 11 -2.82 16.54 -10.98
CA THR A 11 -1.45 17.02 -10.73
C THR A 11 -0.60 15.93 -10.09
N ARG A 12 -1.15 15.21 -9.10
CA ARG A 12 -0.50 14.08 -8.45
C ARG A 12 -0.10 13.01 -9.47
N LEU A 13 -1.04 12.59 -10.33
CA LEU A 13 -0.80 11.60 -11.38
C LEU A 13 0.28 12.04 -12.35
N ARG A 14 0.30 13.31 -12.76
CA ARG A 14 1.35 13.84 -13.65
C ARG A 14 2.75 13.75 -13.04
N ILE A 15 2.86 13.96 -11.72
CA ILE A 15 4.15 13.84 -11.01
C ILE A 15 4.56 12.37 -10.92
N GLU A 16 3.64 11.47 -10.57
CA GLU A 16 3.93 10.03 -10.50
C GLU A 16 4.32 9.47 -11.87
N ASP A 17 3.64 9.92 -12.92
CA ASP A 17 3.92 9.54 -14.30
C ASP A 17 5.35 9.96 -14.70
N ALA A 18 5.72 11.23 -14.50
CA ALA A 18 7.07 11.70 -14.77
C ALA A 18 8.13 10.96 -13.94
N ALA A 19 7.88 10.78 -12.64
CA ALA A 19 8.81 10.12 -11.72
C ALA A 19 9.04 8.66 -12.09
N THR A 20 7.97 7.91 -12.33
CA THR A 20 8.08 6.49 -12.70
C THR A 20 8.63 6.31 -14.11
N HIS A 21 8.37 7.22 -15.06
CA HIS A 21 8.99 7.17 -16.39
C HIS A 21 10.51 7.30 -16.30
N LEU A 22 11.00 8.36 -15.67
CA LEU A 22 12.43 8.64 -15.56
C LEU A 22 13.17 7.51 -14.86
N VAL A 23 12.59 6.97 -13.78
CA VAL A 23 13.22 5.90 -13.01
C VAL A 23 13.19 4.55 -13.74
N ASP A 24 12.12 4.24 -14.47
CA ASP A 24 12.05 3.00 -15.27
C ASP A 24 13.10 3.03 -16.41
N GLU A 25 13.44 4.20 -16.95
CA GLU A 25 14.46 4.36 -18.00
C GLU A 25 15.90 4.40 -17.48
N ARG A 26 16.13 5.10 -16.36
CA ARG A 26 17.49 5.47 -15.93
C ARG A 26 17.93 4.77 -14.64
N GLY A 27 17.03 4.13 -13.91
CA GLY A 27 17.30 3.54 -12.60
C GLY A 27 16.91 4.44 -11.44
N PHE A 28 16.73 3.85 -10.26
CA PHE A 28 16.17 4.53 -9.09
C PHE A 28 17.15 5.55 -8.49
N ALA A 29 18.44 5.21 -8.41
CA ALA A 29 19.46 6.07 -7.83
C ALA A 29 19.75 7.32 -8.68
N ASP A 30 19.66 7.20 -10.01
CA ASP A 30 20.17 8.20 -10.97
C ASP A 30 19.20 9.36 -11.25
N VAL A 31 17.97 9.30 -10.75
CA VAL A 31 16.96 10.35 -10.96
C VAL A 31 16.83 11.26 -9.74
N THR A 32 16.78 12.56 -9.97
CA THR A 32 16.63 13.60 -8.94
C THR A 32 15.21 14.18 -8.88
N VAL A 33 14.86 14.84 -7.77
CA VAL A 33 13.57 15.53 -7.64
C VAL A 33 13.48 16.70 -8.63
N GLU A 34 14.60 17.36 -8.90
CA GLU A 34 14.73 18.45 -9.86
C GLU A 34 14.35 18.02 -11.28
N GLU A 35 14.89 16.91 -11.76
CA GLU A 35 14.55 16.35 -13.08
C GLU A 35 13.07 15.94 -13.15
N ILE A 36 12.53 15.36 -12.07
CA ILE A 36 11.09 15.04 -12.00
C ILE A 36 10.25 16.31 -12.09
N CYS A 37 10.64 17.38 -11.39
CA CYS A 37 9.95 18.65 -11.43
C CYS A 37 9.96 19.27 -12.83
N GLU A 38 11.10 19.22 -13.51
CA GLU A 38 11.25 19.69 -14.89
C GLU A 38 10.35 18.89 -15.83
N ALA A 39 10.42 17.56 -15.80
CA ALA A 39 9.60 16.67 -16.62
C ALA A 39 8.09 16.84 -16.35
N ALA A 40 7.69 17.07 -15.09
CA ALA A 40 6.29 17.28 -14.72
C ALA A 40 5.80 18.73 -14.91
N GLY A 41 6.69 19.67 -15.28
CA GLY A 41 6.38 21.09 -15.47
C GLY A 41 5.90 21.76 -14.18
N ILE A 42 6.59 21.55 -13.06
CA ILE A 42 6.25 22.11 -11.74
C ILE A 42 7.48 22.62 -10.99
N SER A 43 7.26 23.41 -9.94
CA SER A 43 8.35 23.82 -9.03
C SER A 43 8.64 22.73 -7.98
N ARG A 44 9.84 22.76 -7.39
CA ARG A 44 10.19 21.92 -6.22
C ARG A 44 9.21 22.11 -5.04
N ARG A 45 8.81 23.35 -4.75
CA ARG A 45 7.80 23.64 -3.73
C ARG A 45 6.49 22.93 -4.05
N THR A 46 6.07 22.95 -5.31
CA THR A 46 4.87 22.24 -5.76
C THR A 46 5.05 20.74 -5.55
N PHE A 47 6.18 20.15 -5.91
CA PHE A 47 6.44 18.72 -5.69
C PHE A 47 6.23 18.34 -4.21
N PHE A 48 6.86 19.09 -3.30
CA PHE A 48 6.77 18.83 -1.86
C PHE A 48 5.39 19.08 -1.25
N ASN A 49 4.49 19.81 -1.94
CA ASN A 49 3.09 19.90 -1.54
C ASN A 49 2.29 18.62 -1.82
N TYR A 50 2.81 17.72 -2.66
CA TYR A 50 2.17 16.46 -3.05
C TYR A 50 2.89 15.22 -2.51
N PHE A 51 4.22 15.26 -2.42
CA PHE A 51 5.07 14.13 -2.04
C PHE A 51 6.12 14.56 -1.03
N ASP A 52 6.38 13.73 -0.02
CA ASP A 52 7.43 13.97 0.97
C ASP A 52 8.84 13.67 0.43
N SER A 53 8.95 12.93 -0.68
CA SER A 53 10.20 12.37 -1.17
C SER A 53 10.08 11.92 -2.64
N LYS A 54 11.22 11.68 -3.29
CA LYS A 54 11.28 10.99 -4.59
C LYS A 54 10.62 9.60 -4.48
N ASP A 55 10.98 8.86 -3.44
CA ASP A 55 10.53 7.50 -3.18
C ASP A 55 9.00 7.40 -3.15
N SER A 56 8.31 8.36 -2.52
CA SER A 56 6.84 8.33 -2.48
C SER A 56 6.17 8.65 -3.81
N ALA A 57 6.81 9.46 -4.67
CA ALA A 57 6.34 9.68 -6.04
C ALA A 57 6.55 8.43 -6.92
N VAL A 58 7.73 7.81 -6.82
CA VAL A 58 8.13 6.67 -7.65
C VAL A 58 7.42 5.39 -7.21
N LEU A 59 7.53 5.03 -5.92
CA LEU A 59 7.09 3.73 -5.39
C LEU A 59 5.66 3.75 -4.82
N GLY A 60 4.96 4.89 -4.93
CA GLY A 60 3.68 5.14 -4.26
C GLY A 60 3.88 5.51 -2.78
N ASN A 61 2.80 5.77 -2.05
CA ASN A 61 2.89 6.13 -0.63
C ASN A 61 2.06 5.21 0.29
N PRO A 62 2.34 3.90 0.32
CA PRO A 62 1.78 3.01 1.32
C PRO A 62 2.34 3.32 2.72
N SER A 63 3.41 4.10 2.84
CA SER A 63 3.97 4.55 4.12
C SER A 63 3.24 5.74 4.74
N ARG A 64 2.28 6.35 4.03
CA ARG A 64 1.45 7.41 4.59
C ARG A 64 0.75 6.86 5.83
N GLU A 65 0.89 7.52 6.97
CA GLU A 65 0.21 7.10 8.19
C GLU A 65 -1.31 7.12 8.00
N PHE A 66 -2.00 6.19 8.66
CA PHE A 66 -3.45 6.28 8.79
C PHE A 66 -3.80 7.59 9.50
N SER A 67 -4.82 8.29 9.02
CA SER A 67 -5.33 9.44 9.76
C SER A 67 -5.91 9.00 11.10
N GLU A 68 -6.01 9.92 12.06
CA GLU A 68 -6.68 9.63 13.34
C GLU A 68 -8.11 9.14 13.12
N ASP A 69 -8.85 9.70 12.15
CA ASP A 69 -10.18 9.21 11.78
C ASP A 69 -10.17 7.76 11.29
N GLN A 70 -9.15 7.35 10.52
CA GLN A 70 -9.00 5.98 10.04
C GLN A 70 -8.67 5.01 11.19
N LYS A 71 -7.81 5.44 12.13
CA LYS A 71 -7.48 4.67 13.33
C LYS A 71 -8.70 4.51 14.24
N SER A 72 -9.39 5.61 14.55
CA SER A 72 -10.62 5.61 15.35
C SER A 72 -11.70 4.75 14.71
N TYR A 73 -11.92 4.89 13.39
CA TYR A 73 -12.85 4.05 12.65
C TYR A 73 -12.54 2.56 12.86
N PHE A 74 -11.27 2.15 12.70
CA PHE A 74 -10.87 0.77 12.89
C PHE A 74 -11.04 0.29 14.35
N LEU A 75 -10.72 1.13 15.32
CA LEU A 75 -10.75 0.82 16.74
C LEU A 75 -12.15 0.83 17.38
N GLU A 76 -13.14 1.38 16.70
CA GLU A 76 -14.49 1.60 17.26
C GLU A 76 -15.61 0.98 16.43
N THR A 77 -15.41 0.70 15.14
CA THR A 77 -16.46 0.13 14.28
C THR A 77 -16.84 -1.28 14.76
N PRO A 78 -18.13 -1.55 15.05
CA PRO A 78 -18.61 -2.90 15.32
C PRO A 78 -18.37 -3.80 14.11
N THR A 79 -17.82 -5.00 14.34
CA THR A 79 -17.49 -5.94 13.29
C THR A 79 -17.54 -7.38 13.80
N ASP A 80 -17.85 -8.32 12.92
CA ASP A 80 -17.72 -9.76 13.17
C ASP A 80 -16.37 -10.32 12.64
N SER A 81 -15.58 -9.48 11.97
CA SER A 81 -14.31 -9.88 11.36
C SER A 81 -13.32 -8.72 11.34
N VAL A 82 -12.39 -8.74 12.29
CA VAL A 82 -11.26 -7.80 12.35
C VAL A 82 -10.40 -7.89 11.09
N PHE A 83 -10.24 -9.10 10.54
CA PHE A 83 -9.53 -9.32 9.28
C PHE A 83 -10.14 -8.53 8.13
N LYS A 84 -11.48 -8.64 7.96
CA LYS A 84 -12.19 -7.93 6.90
C LYS A 84 -12.10 -6.42 7.09
N LEU A 85 -12.32 -5.95 8.32
CA LEU A 85 -12.22 -4.53 8.65
C LEU A 85 -10.82 -3.96 8.32
N ALA A 86 -9.75 -4.73 8.58
CA ALA A 86 -8.38 -4.33 8.26
C ALA A 86 -8.12 -4.30 6.75
N VAL A 87 -8.65 -5.27 6.00
CA VAL A 87 -8.59 -5.30 4.53
C VAL A 87 -9.31 -4.08 3.94
N ASP A 88 -10.51 -3.76 4.44
CA ASP A 88 -11.30 -2.62 3.98
C ASP A 88 -10.60 -1.29 4.29
N LEU A 89 -10.00 -1.16 5.49
CA LEU A 89 -9.18 -0.01 5.87
C LEU A 89 -8.02 0.22 4.90
N ILE A 90 -7.33 -0.85 4.48
CA ILE A 90 -6.18 -0.76 3.57
C ILE A 90 -6.63 -0.38 2.17
N LYS A 91 -7.71 -0.97 1.66
CA LYS A 91 -8.28 -0.60 0.36
C LYS A 91 -8.62 0.88 0.33
N GLU A 92 -9.35 1.37 1.34
CA GLU A 92 -9.73 2.78 1.46
C GLU A 92 -8.51 3.70 1.53
N HIS A 93 -7.51 3.33 2.33
CA HIS A 93 -6.29 4.12 2.50
C HIS A 93 -5.45 4.23 1.22
N LEU A 94 -5.54 3.24 0.33
CA LEU A 94 -4.78 3.19 -0.92
C LEU A 94 -5.56 3.70 -2.14
N ILE A 95 -6.80 4.17 -1.97
CA ILE A 95 -7.58 4.77 -3.05
C ILE A 95 -6.77 5.89 -3.73
N GLY A 96 -6.68 5.81 -5.07
CA GLY A 96 -5.96 6.79 -5.88
C GLY A 96 -4.43 6.64 -5.88
N GLN A 97 -3.86 5.65 -5.20
CA GLN A 97 -2.44 5.28 -5.35
C GLN A 97 -2.16 4.38 -6.55
N HIS A 98 -3.19 3.68 -7.03
CA HIS A 98 -3.13 2.72 -8.14
C HIS A 98 -4.16 3.05 -9.25
N SER A 99 -4.44 4.33 -9.47
CA SER A 99 -5.43 4.77 -10.46
C SER A 99 -4.93 4.79 -11.91
N SER A 100 -3.64 4.51 -12.15
CA SER A 100 -3.07 4.30 -13.47
C SER A 100 -2.36 2.94 -13.51
N ASP A 101 -2.79 2.11 -14.46
CA ASP A 101 -2.21 0.82 -14.82
C ASP A 101 -0.78 0.98 -15.34
N ASP A 102 -0.51 1.96 -16.21
CA ASP A 102 0.84 2.26 -16.71
C ASP A 102 1.84 2.61 -15.59
N ILE A 103 1.40 3.42 -14.62
CA ILE A 103 2.22 3.74 -13.44
C ILE A 103 2.43 2.48 -12.59
N ALA A 104 1.39 1.67 -12.40
CA ALA A 104 1.49 0.44 -11.62
C ALA A 104 2.43 -0.59 -12.28
N GLU A 105 2.43 -0.69 -13.61
CA GLU A 105 3.33 -1.57 -14.36
C GLU A 105 4.79 -1.11 -14.27
N ARG A 106 5.04 0.20 -14.41
CA ARG A 106 6.38 0.77 -14.17
C ARG A 106 6.85 0.50 -12.76
N ARG A 107 6.01 0.73 -11.74
CA ARG A 107 6.35 0.40 -10.35
C ARG A 107 6.74 -1.06 -10.15
N ARG A 108 6.05 -1.98 -10.82
CA ARG A 108 6.41 -3.40 -10.80
C ARG A 108 7.80 -3.64 -11.39
N ARG A 109 8.11 -3.05 -12.56
CA ARG A 109 9.45 -3.18 -13.17
C ARG A 109 10.52 -2.55 -12.29
N ILE A 110 10.30 -1.32 -11.83
CA ILE A 110 11.19 -0.58 -10.91
C ILE A 110 11.46 -1.39 -9.65
N SER A 111 10.49 -2.16 -9.14
CA SER A 111 10.72 -2.98 -7.94
C SER A 111 11.78 -4.09 -8.09
N ARG A 112 12.27 -4.34 -9.31
CA ARG A 112 13.38 -5.26 -9.60
C ARG A 112 14.76 -4.60 -9.43
N ASP A 113 14.83 -3.27 -9.42
CA ASP A 113 16.04 -2.52 -9.08
C ASP A 113 16.36 -2.68 -7.58
N ALA A 114 17.63 -2.85 -7.24
CA ALA A 114 18.04 -3.19 -5.87
C ALA A 114 17.77 -2.06 -4.87
N ASP A 115 18.04 -0.81 -5.26
CA ASP A 115 17.84 0.36 -4.40
C ASP A 115 16.35 0.64 -4.23
N ALA A 116 15.58 0.54 -5.32
CA ALA A 116 14.12 0.62 -5.27
C ALA A 116 13.51 -0.49 -4.39
N ALA A 117 14.03 -1.72 -4.48
CA ALA A 117 13.57 -2.84 -3.68
C ALA A 117 13.83 -2.60 -2.19
N ALA A 118 15.01 -2.10 -1.82
CA ALA A 118 15.35 -1.75 -0.45
C ALA A 118 14.44 -0.64 0.11
N ALA A 119 14.25 0.45 -0.64
CA ALA A 119 13.35 1.54 -0.28
C ALA A 119 11.88 1.05 -0.16
N SER A 120 11.46 0.17 -1.07
CA SER A 120 10.14 -0.46 -1.06
C SER A 120 9.92 -1.32 0.18
N LEU A 121 10.88 -2.16 0.53
CA LEU A 121 10.83 -3.02 1.72
C LEU A 121 10.72 -2.19 3.00
N SER A 122 11.55 -1.15 3.16
CA SER A 122 11.53 -0.28 4.34
C SER A 122 10.17 0.39 4.55
N ARG A 123 9.59 0.94 3.47
CA ARG A 123 8.26 1.58 3.52
C ARG A 123 7.13 0.57 3.80
N LYS A 124 7.18 -0.60 3.17
CA LYS A 124 6.18 -1.67 3.42
C LYS A 124 6.27 -2.20 4.85
N ARG A 125 7.47 -2.30 5.43
CA ARG A 125 7.68 -2.66 6.84
C ARG A 125 7.05 -1.64 7.79
N ALA A 126 7.27 -0.34 7.55
CA ALA A 126 6.66 0.71 8.36
C ALA A 126 5.13 0.59 8.40
N LYS A 127 4.48 0.43 7.24
CA LYS A 127 3.02 0.23 7.18
C LYS A 127 2.56 -1.08 7.83
N SER A 128 3.33 -2.17 7.66
CA SER A 128 3.01 -3.45 8.29
C SER A 128 3.04 -3.36 9.82
N ASN A 129 3.97 -2.60 10.38
CA ASN A 129 4.04 -2.36 11.83
C ASN A 129 2.85 -1.55 12.32
N GLU A 130 2.43 -0.51 11.59
CA GLU A 130 1.26 0.30 11.94
C GLU A 130 -0.04 -0.53 11.94
N ILE A 131 -0.21 -1.42 10.94
CA ILE A 131 -1.35 -2.35 10.88
C ILE A 131 -1.31 -3.33 12.06
N LEU A 132 -0.14 -3.90 12.37
CA LEU A 132 0.04 -4.81 13.49
C LEU A 132 -0.29 -4.16 14.83
N GLU A 133 0.11 -2.91 15.03
CA GLU A 133 -0.20 -2.15 16.24
C GLU A 133 -1.71 -1.95 16.41
N LEU A 134 -2.40 -1.49 15.36
CA LEU A 134 -3.86 -1.32 15.39
C LEU A 134 -4.60 -2.64 15.65
N LEU A 135 -4.17 -3.73 15.00
CA LEU A 135 -4.74 -5.05 15.21
C LEU A 135 -4.56 -5.52 16.66
N SER A 136 -3.36 -5.33 17.22
CA SER A 136 -3.06 -5.73 18.60
C SER A 136 -3.94 -4.96 19.58
N GLN A 137 -4.03 -3.63 19.44
CA GLN A 137 -4.91 -2.80 20.28
C GLN A 137 -6.38 -3.22 20.17
N ARG A 138 -6.87 -3.50 18.96
CA ARG A 138 -8.26 -3.93 18.73
C ARG A 138 -8.57 -5.26 19.40
N LEU A 139 -7.69 -6.25 19.25
CA LEU A 139 -7.89 -7.59 19.81
C LEU A 139 -7.70 -7.64 21.34
N GLU A 140 -6.91 -6.74 21.91
CA GLU A 140 -6.79 -6.56 23.37
C GLU A 140 -8.05 -5.91 23.96
N LYS A 141 -8.57 -4.87 23.31
CA LYS A 141 -9.77 -4.13 23.74
C LYS A 141 -11.03 -5.01 23.67
N GLU A 142 -11.15 -5.87 22.65
CA GLU A 142 -12.33 -6.70 22.42
C GLU A 142 -11.96 -8.18 22.23
N PRO A 143 -11.68 -8.93 23.33
CA PRO A 143 -11.27 -10.33 23.25
C PRO A 143 -12.29 -11.27 22.58
N SER A 144 -13.56 -10.88 22.52
CA SER A 144 -14.62 -11.63 21.82
C SER A 144 -14.44 -11.70 20.30
N LEU A 145 -13.64 -10.80 19.72
CA LEU A 145 -13.35 -10.79 18.28
C LEU A 145 -12.25 -11.79 17.88
N ARG A 146 -11.59 -12.39 18.86
CA ARG A 146 -10.49 -13.32 18.65
C ARG A 146 -10.99 -14.66 18.15
N ARG A 147 -10.33 -15.19 17.12
CA ARG A 147 -10.54 -16.53 16.56
C ARG A 147 -9.59 -17.56 17.16
N MET A 148 -8.47 -17.13 17.74
CA MET A 148 -7.44 -18.02 18.29
C MET A 148 -7.19 -17.71 19.76
N PRO A 149 -8.14 -18.05 20.67
CA PRO A 149 -8.02 -17.70 22.09
C PRO A 149 -6.86 -18.40 22.81
N SER A 150 -6.30 -19.46 22.23
CA SER A 150 -5.17 -20.22 22.79
C SER A 150 -3.80 -19.54 22.68
N VAL A 151 -3.66 -18.52 21.83
CA VAL A 151 -2.42 -17.73 21.69
C VAL A 151 -2.59 -16.35 22.31
N SER A 152 -1.58 -15.47 22.24
CA SER A 152 -1.76 -14.07 22.66
C SER A 152 -2.47 -13.24 21.58
N PRO A 153 -3.16 -12.13 21.92
CA PRO A 153 -3.72 -11.20 20.94
C PRO A 153 -2.69 -10.71 19.92
N GLN A 154 -1.44 -10.49 20.35
CA GLN A 154 -0.35 -10.04 19.49
C GLN A 154 0.04 -11.13 18.48
N THR A 155 0.05 -12.41 18.89
CA THR A 155 0.34 -13.53 17.97
C THR A 155 -0.73 -13.63 16.88
N GLU A 156 -2.00 -13.49 17.27
CA GLU A 156 -3.12 -13.48 16.32
C GLU A 156 -3.06 -12.26 15.39
N ALA A 157 -2.72 -11.08 15.92
CA ALA A 157 -2.51 -9.87 15.13
C ALA A 157 -1.36 -10.02 14.12
N ILE A 158 -0.25 -10.68 14.50
CA ILE A 158 0.86 -11.01 13.58
C ILE A 158 0.37 -11.86 12.41
N LEU A 159 -0.46 -12.88 12.67
CA LEU A 159 -0.99 -13.75 11.62
C LEU A 159 -1.90 -12.97 10.64
N ILE A 160 -2.79 -12.14 11.17
CA ILE A 160 -3.67 -11.28 10.35
C ILE A 160 -2.84 -10.31 9.50
N ALA A 161 -1.90 -9.59 10.14
CA ALA A 161 -1.04 -8.63 9.47
C ALA A 161 -0.16 -9.30 8.40
N ALA A 162 0.35 -10.51 8.67
CA ALA A 162 1.15 -11.28 7.71
C ALA A 162 0.34 -11.63 6.46
N ALA A 163 -0.86 -12.19 6.61
CA ALA A 163 -1.71 -12.53 5.47
C ALA A 163 -2.05 -11.28 4.61
N ILE A 164 -2.37 -10.16 5.25
CA ILE A 164 -2.61 -8.87 4.59
C ILE A 164 -1.35 -8.39 3.83
N ARG A 165 -0.19 -8.43 4.48
CA ARG A 165 1.09 -8.01 3.90
C ARG A 165 1.47 -8.85 2.68
N GLU A 166 1.31 -10.17 2.76
CA GLU A 166 1.58 -11.07 1.63
C GLU A 166 0.61 -10.83 0.48
N ALA A 167 -0.68 -10.68 0.76
CA ALA A 167 -1.66 -10.35 -0.27
C ALA A 167 -1.32 -9.04 -1.00
N PHE A 168 -0.84 -8.04 -0.25
CA PHE A 168 -0.43 -6.76 -0.83
C PHE A 168 0.79 -6.94 -1.73
N TRP A 169 1.75 -7.75 -1.30
CA TRP A 169 2.94 -8.06 -2.09
C TRP A 169 2.58 -8.76 -3.40
N ILE A 170 1.74 -9.79 -3.33
CA ILE A 170 1.27 -10.54 -4.50
C ILE A 170 0.52 -9.58 -5.44
N ALA A 171 -0.45 -8.82 -4.95
CA ALA A 171 -1.26 -7.92 -5.76
C ALA A 171 -0.44 -6.85 -6.51
N THR A 172 0.67 -6.39 -5.93
CA THR A 172 1.51 -5.32 -6.49
C THR A 172 2.70 -5.82 -7.31
N SER A 173 3.20 -7.03 -7.04
CA SER A 173 4.50 -7.49 -7.54
C SER A 173 4.41 -8.76 -8.38
N SER A 174 3.37 -9.57 -8.22
CA SER A 174 3.23 -10.81 -8.98
C SER A 174 3.01 -10.54 -10.48
N PRO A 175 3.68 -11.28 -11.38
CA PRO A 175 3.43 -11.21 -12.82
C PRO A 175 2.05 -11.77 -13.21
N ASP A 176 1.43 -12.62 -12.38
CA ASP A 176 0.14 -13.26 -12.69
C ASP A 176 -1.06 -12.30 -12.54
N PHE A 177 -0.86 -11.15 -11.93
CA PHE A 177 -1.90 -10.17 -11.64
C PHE A 177 -1.74 -8.96 -12.56
N SER A 178 -2.56 -8.86 -13.62
CA SER A 178 -2.50 -7.73 -14.55
C SER A 178 -2.76 -6.39 -13.86
N CYS A 179 -1.90 -5.39 -14.09
CA CYS A 179 -2.08 -4.03 -13.55
C CYS A 179 -3.30 -3.30 -14.14
N ALA A 180 -3.85 -3.78 -15.26
CA ALA A 180 -5.12 -3.28 -15.81
C ALA A 180 -6.33 -3.61 -14.92
N ILE A 181 -6.17 -4.58 -14.00
CA ILE A 181 -7.17 -4.90 -13.00
C ILE A 181 -7.01 -3.95 -11.80
N PRO A 182 -8.12 -3.34 -11.31
CA PRO A 182 -8.09 -2.49 -10.12
C PRO A 182 -7.38 -3.15 -8.94
N PHE A 183 -6.64 -2.36 -8.17
CA PHE A 183 -5.84 -2.86 -7.05
C PHE A 183 -6.68 -3.67 -6.06
N GLU A 184 -7.90 -3.23 -5.76
CA GLU A 184 -8.81 -3.87 -4.81
C GLU A 184 -9.16 -5.30 -5.25
N GLN A 185 -9.41 -5.50 -6.54
CA GLN A 185 -9.72 -6.82 -7.11
C GLN A 185 -8.48 -7.73 -7.12
N ARG A 186 -7.30 -7.17 -7.41
CA ARG A 186 -6.04 -7.93 -7.30
C ARG A 186 -5.76 -8.33 -5.85
N PHE A 187 -6.02 -7.44 -4.91
CA PHE A 187 -5.83 -7.69 -3.48
C PHE A 187 -6.76 -8.78 -2.96
N ASP A 188 -8.04 -8.74 -3.35
CA ASP A 188 -9.01 -9.82 -3.03
C ASP A 188 -8.62 -11.17 -3.65
N SER A 189 -8.16 -11.14 -4.89
CA SER A 189 -7.70 -12.34 -5.59
C SER A 189 -6.44 -12.91 -4.93
N ALA A 190 -5.52 -12.06 -4.44
CA ALA A 190 -4.34 -12.48 -3.70
C ALA A 190 -4.68 -13.08 -2.32
N LEU A 191 -5.64 -12.50 -1.61
CA LEU A 191 -6.17 -13.06 -0.35
C LEU A 191 -6.78 -14.45 -0.57
N THR A 192 -7.55 -14.61 -1.64
CA THR A 192 -8.16 -15.89 -2.04
C THR A 192 -7.08 -16.93 -2.33
N LEU A 193 -6.04 -16.53 -3.09
CA LEU A 193 -4.90 -17.40 -3.41
C LEU A 193 -4.18 -17.90 -2.15
N ILE A 194 -3.91 -17.02 -1.18
CA ILE A 194 -3.27 -17.40 0.10
C ILE A 194 -4.14 -18.40 0.86
N ASN A 195 -5.44 -18.15 0.94
CA ASN A 195 -6.39 -19.02 1.63
C ASN A 195 -6.47 -20.42 0.99
N ASP A 196 -6.54 -20.49 -0.34
CA ASP A 196 -6.65 -21.75 -1.06
C ASP A 196 -5.34 -22.56 -0.99
N TYR A 197 -4.19 -21.88 -1.10
CA TYR A 197 -2.89 -22.51 -0.86
C TYR A 197 -2.77 -23.07 0.55
N SER A 198 -3.19 -22.30 1.56
CA SER A 198 -3.06 -22.69 2.98
C SER A 198 -3.92 -23.91 3.34
N LYS A 199 -5.10 -24.09 2.72
CA LYS A 199 -5.96 -25.27 2.94
C LYS A 199 -5.33 -26.58 2.44
N GLY A 200 -4.41 -26.50 1.48
CA GLY A 200 -3.74 -27.67 0.89
C GLY A 200 -2.45 -28.07 1.61
N LEU A 201 -2.02 -27.34 2.64
CA LEU A 201 -0.78 -27.64 3.35
C LEU A 201 -0.94 -28.84 4.29
N THR A 202 0.06 -29.72 4.27
CA THR A 202 0.22 -30.83 5.22
C THR A 202 1.59 -30.71 5.87
N TRP A 203 1.67 -30.79 7.19
CA TRP A 203 2.93 -30.77 7.95
C TRP A 203 2.92 -31.80 9.06
#